data_AF-A0A4R9LJF8-F1
#
_entry.id   AF-A0A4R9LJF8-F1
#
_cell.length_a   1.000
_cell.length_b   1.000
_cell.length_c   1.000
_cell.angle_alpha   90.00
_cell.angle_beta   90.00
_cell.angle_gamma   90.00
#
_symmetry.space_group_name_H-M   'P 1'
#
loop_
_entity.id
_entity.type
_entity.pdbx_description
1 polymer ?
#
loop_
_entity_poly.entity_id
_entity_poly.type
_entity_poly.pdbx_seq_one_letter_code
_entity_poly.pdbx_strand_id
1 'polypeptide(L)'
;MKVSTIVPVSLCFFSILSANYYLFSSTKSNIDRYHNFPPFRIEDATKSGGLGNLLDNDSETVWIKKLPSSADWDFFLEMKLSHFWDGVVFSPRNFTSLGWKACKGQTLPPFEAKLLLRESINVDKELRMPNDKLITVYRFGKENETKTEFPIQKYLNLKSEKNYPSGISILTVEVKLMDVDSTNNCFSEIILSEK
;
A
#
# COMPACT_ATOMS: atom_id res chain seq x y z
N MET A 1 -30.20 6.23 -49.55
CA MET A 1 -29.25 5.14 -49.19
C MET A 1 -30.02 3.85 -48.99
N LYS A 2 -29.53 2.71 -49.52
CA LYS A 2 -30.22 1.41 -49.36
C LYS A 2 -30.17 0.99 -47.89
N VAL A 3 -31.24 0.38 -47.37
CA VAL A 3 -31.32 -0.14 -45.98
C VAL A 3 -30.14 -1.08 -45.68
N SER A 4 -29.67 -1.82 -46.69
CA SER A 4 -28.49 -2.71 -46.63
C SER A 4 -27.17 -2.01 -46.25
N THR A 5 -27.04 -0.69 -46.46
CA THR A 5 -25.83 0.08 -46.10
C THR A 5 -25.97 0.84 -44.77
N ILE A 6 -27.19 1.11 -44.32
CA ILE A 6 -27.45 1.87 -43.08
C ILE A 6 -27.26 0.98 -41.84
N VAL A 7 -27.76 -0.25 -41.90
CA VAL A 7 -27.64 -1.23 -40.79
C VAL A 7 -26.19 -1.51 -40.38
N PRO A 8 -25.26 -1.85 -41.29
CA PRO A 8 -23.87 -2.10 -40.90
C PRO A 8 -23.15 -0.86 -40.37
N VAL A 9 -23.45 0.33 -40.91
CA VAL A 9 -22.86 1.59 -40.43
C VAL A 9 -23.34 1.92 -39.01
N SER A 10 -24.63 1.79 -38.74
CA SER A 10 -25.18 1.96 -37.39
C SER A 10 -24.60 0.94 -36.41
N LEU A 11 -24.47 -0.33 -36.81
CA LEU A 11 -23.87 -1.38 -35.98
C LEU A 11 -22.41 -1.05 -35.62
N CYS A 12 -21.61 -0.62 -36.60
CA CYS A 12 -20.24 -0.17 -36.35
C CYS A 12 -20.21 1.01 -35.37
N PHE A 13 -21.10 1.99 -35.53
CA PHE A 13 -21.16 3.16 -34.65
C PHE A 13 -21.49 2.76 -33.20
N PHE A 14 -22.49 1.90 -33.00
CA PHE A 14 -22.84 1.39 -31.66
C PHE A 14 -21.72 0.52 -31.06
N SER A 15 -21.03 -0.29 -31.86
CA SER A 15 -19.88 -1.08 -31.40
C SER A 15 -18.73 -0.18 -30.95
N ILE A 16 -18.42 0.88 -31.70
CA ILE A 16 -17.38 1.86 -31.32
C ILE A 16 -17.77 2.58 -30.03
N LEU A 17 -19.02 3.02 -29.89
CA LEU A 17 -19.51 3.66 -28.66
C LEU A 17 -19.42 2.71 -27.47
N SER A 18 -19.84 1.45 -27.64
CA SER A 18 -19.80 0.43 -26.59
C SER A 18 -18.37 0.11 -26.16
N ALA A 19 -17.44 0.00 -27.12
CA ALA A 19 -16.03 -0.24 -26.84
C ALA A 19 -15.39 0.93 -26.07
N ASN A 20 -15.67 2.18 -26.48
CA ASN A 20 -15.18 3.36 -25.77
C ASN A 20 -15.77 3.47 -24.37
N TYR A 21 -17.06 3.18 -24.20
CA TYR A 21 -17.69 3.15 -22.88
C TYR A 21 -17.08 2.07 -21.99
N TYR A 22 -16.86 0.88 -22.52
CA TYR A 22 -16.20 -0.21 -21.79
C TYR A 22 -14.78 0.17 -21.37
N LEU A 23 -13.97 0.75 -22.28
CA LEU A 23 -12.64 1.24 -21.96
C LEU A 23 -12.66 2.31 -20.88
N PHE A 24 -13.56 3.29 -20.99
CA PHE A 24 -13.68 4.36 -20.00
C PHE A 24 -14.09 3.82 -18.63
N SER A 25 -15.13 2.98 -18.58
CA SER A 25 -15.66 2.40 -17.35
C SER A 25 -14.64 1.50 -16.66
N SER A 26 -14.00 0.59 -17.40
CA SER A 26 -12.97 -0.28 -16.85
C SER A 26 -11.74 0.50 -16.38
N THR A 27 -11.28 1.50 -17.15
CA THR A 27 -10.15 2.34 -16.77
C THR A 27 -10.45 3.13 -15.51
N LYS A 28 -11.63 3.74 -15.40
CA LYS A 28 -12.05 4.47 -14.20
C LYS A 28 -12.09 3.55 -12.98
N SER A 29 -12.70 2.37 -13.10
CA SER A 29 -12.74 1.40 -12.00
C SER A 29 -11.34 0.95 -11.56
N ASN A 30 -10.43 0.74 -12.51
CA ASN A 30 -9.04 0.39 -12.20
C ASN A 30 -8.29 1.56 -11.53
N ILE A 31 -8.48 2.80 -12.00
CA ILE A 31 -7.89 3.99 -11.38
C ILE A 31 -8.40 4.14 -9.94
N ASP A 32 -9.70 4.00 -9.71
CA ASP A 32 -10.29 4.07 -8.37
C ASP A 32 -9.72 2.97 -7.47
N ARG A 33 -9.55 1.75 -8.00
CA ARG A 33 -8.88 0.66 -7.29
C ARG A 33 -7.43 1.01 -6.96
N TYR A 34 -6.64 1.50 -7.91
CA TYR A 34 -5.23 1.84 -7.66
C TYR A 34 -5.05 3.06 -6.75
N HIS A 35 -6.01 3.98 -6.75
CA HIS A 35 -6.03 5.11 -5.84
C HIS A 35 -6.21 4.66 -4.38
N ASN A 36 -7.10 3.68 -4.17
CA ASN A 36 -7.43 3.18 -2.84
C ASN A 36 -6.50 2.05 -2.38
N PHE A 37 -6.04 1.22 -3.31
CA PHE A 37 -5.23 0.01 -3.13
C PHE A 37 -4.12 -0.04 -4.18
N PRO A 38 -3.13 0.85 -4.06
CA PRO A 38 -2.02 0.87 -4.99
C PRO A 38 -1.29 -0.49 -5.00
N PRO A 39 -0.84 -0.98 -6.17
CA PRO A 39 -0.30 -2.33 -6.36
C PRO A 39 1.15 -2.39 -5.89
N PHE A 40 1.34 -2.07 -4.62
CA PHE A 40 2.63 -1.99 -3.99
C PHE A 40 3.19 -3.36 -3.67
N ARG A 41 4.50 -3.43 -3.52
CA ARG A 41 5.18 -4.68 -3.19
C ARG A 41 4.81 -5.12 -1.78
N ILE A 42 4.34 -6.35 -1.68
CA ILE A 42 3.97 -7.00 -0.43
C ILE A 42 4.73 -8.31 -0.37
N GLU A 43 5.50 -8.52 0.70
CA GLU A 43 6.23 -9.78 0.90
C GLU A 43 5.93 -10.36 2.27
N ASP A 44 5.61 -11.65 2.27
CA ASP A 44 5.33 -12.42 3.47
C ASP A 44 6.40 -13.50 3.64
N ALA A 45 7.38 -13.25 4.52
CA ALA A 45 8.46 -14.20 4.79
C ALA A 45 8.00 -15.41 5.62
N THR A 46 6.79 -15.32 6.21
CA THR A 46 6.14 -16.40 6.96
C THR A 46 5.22 -17.25 6.08
N LYS A 47 4.99 -16.88 4.81
CA LYS A 47 4.09 -17.58 3.87
C LYS A 47 2.68 -17.80 4.45
N SER A 48 2.22 -16.88 5.28
CA SER A 48 0.94 -17.00 5.99
C SER A 48 -0.26 -16.65 5.09
N GLY A 49 -0.02 -15.80 4.09
CA GLY A 49 -1.04 -15.30 3.17
C GLY A 49 -1.90 -14.22 3.80
N GLY A 50 -2.71 -13.52 3.00
CA GLY A 50 -3.63 -12.48 3.49
C GLY A 50 -2.95 -11.15 3.87
N LEU A 51 -1.69 -10.95 3.52
CA LEU A 51 -0.96 -9.72 3.87
C LEU A 51 -1.54 -8.46 3.17
N GLY A 52 -2.14 -8.64 1.99
CA GLY A 52 -2.87 -7.57 1.30
C GLY A 52 -4.10 -7.06 2.06
N ASN A 53 -4.63 -7.86 3.00
CA ASN A 53 -5.75 -7.47 3.85
C ASN A 53 -5.35 -6.34 4.81
N LEU A 54 -4.07 -6.23 5.19
CA LEU A 54 -3.65 -5.20 6.14
C LEU A 54 -3.83 -3.77 5.62
N LEU A 55 -3.95 -3.59 4.31
CA LEU A 55 -4.14 -2.29 3.67
C LEU A 55 -5.58 -2.07 3.19
N ASP A 56 -6.50 -3.01 3.42
CA ASP A 56 -7.82 -2.95 2.82
C ASP A 56 -8.86 -2.11 3.54
N ASN A 57 -8.51 -1.65 4.75
CA ASN A 57 -9.39 -0.89 5.62
C ASN A 57 -10.68 -1.66 5.97
N ASP A 58 -10.64 -3.00 5.92
CA ASP A 58 -11.67 -3.92 6.37
C ASP A 58 -11.22 -4.63 7.66
N SER A 59 -11.87 -4.31 8.78
CA SER A 59 -11.52 -4.90 10.08
C SER A 59 -11.88 -6.37 10.23
N GLU A 60 -12.65 -6.94 9.28
CA GLU A 60 -13.03 -8.36 9.29
C GLU A 60 -12.01 -9.23 8.55
N THR A 61 -11.13 -8.64 7.74
CA THR A 61 -10.00 -9.35 7.12
C THR A 61 -8.77 -9.25 8.04
N VAL A 62 -7.95 -10.29 8.04
CA VAL A 62 -6.81 -10.39 8.95
C VAL A 62 -5.60 -11.03 8.28
N TRP A 63 -4.43 -10.69 8.80
CA TRP A 63 -3.19 -11.44 8.63
C TRP A 63 -2.82 -12.10 9.94
N ILE A 64 -2.55 -13.40 9.90
CA ILE A 64 -2.15 -14.21 11.06
C ILE A 64 -0.84 -14.89 10.72
N LYS A 65 0.18 -14.74 11.56
CA LYS A 65 1.44 -15.48 11.39
C LYS A 65 1.21 -16.97 11.63
N LYS A 66 1.47 -17.80 10.62
CA LYS A 66 1.29 -19.26 10.66
C LYS A 66 2.60 -20.02 10.79
N LEU A 67 3.68 -19.48 10.22
CA LEU A 67 5.00 -20.13 10.22
C LEU A 67 6.07 -19.15 10.73
N PRO A 68 7.22 -19.67 11.20
CA PRO A 68 8.40 -18.85 11.44
C PRO A 68 8.83 -18.11 10.17
N SER A 69 9.41 -16.92 10.35
CA SER A 69 9.94 -16.18 9.21
C SER A 69 11.22 -16.83 8.66
N SER A 70 11.33 -16.80 7.34
CA SER A 70 12.55 -17.13 6.60
C SER A 70 13.54 -15.97 6.48
N ALA A 71 13.17 -14.78 6.94
CA ALA A 71 13.96 -13.54 6.88
C ALA A 71 14.06 -12.87 8.26
N ASP A 72 14.82 -11.78 8.34
CA ASP A 72 14.96 -10.99 9.57
C ASP A 72 13.70 -10.20 9.96
N TRP A 73 12.69 -10.18 9.08
CA TRP A 73 11.37 -9.58 9.22
C TRP A 73 10.30 -10.64 8.92
N ASP A 74 9.11 -10.52 9.48
CA ASP A 74 7.97 -11.41 9.19
C ASP A 74 7.24 -10.99 7.91
N PHE A 75 7.05 -9.69 7.73
CA PHE A 75 6.51 -9.15 6.49
C PHE A 75 7.06 -7.77 6.14
N PHE A 76 6.96 -7.45 4.86
CA PHE A 76 7.34 -6.18 4.24
C PHE A 76 6.16 -5.65 3.44
N LEU A 77 5.86 -4.35 3.62
CA LEU A 77 4.69 -3.72 3.05
C LEU A 77 5.02 -2.31 2.53
N GLU A 78 4.99 -2.14 1.21
CA GLU A 78 4.93 -0.82 0.59
C GLU A 78 3.50 -0.25 0.73
N MET A 79 3.37 0.97 1.24
CA MET A 79 2.08 1.55 1.62
C MET A 79 1.62 2.68 0.69
N LYS A 80 2.42 3.74 0.56
CA LYS A 80 2.05 4.92 -0.25
C LYS A 80 3.24 5.69 -0.76
N LEU A 81 3.10 6.27 -1.95
CA LEU A 81 4.05 7.27 -2.44
C LEU A 81 4.06 8.50 -1.54
N SER A 82 5.27 8.99 -1.26
CA SER A 82 5.52 10.18 -0.46
C SER A 82 4.96 11.47 -1.07
N HIS A 83 4.75 11.48 -2.38
CA HIS A 83 4.29 12.64 -3.13
C HIS A 83 3.06 12.29 -3.97
N PHE A 84 2.30 13.31 -4.34
CA PHE A 84 1.25 13.23 -5.34
C PHE A 84 1.48 14.31 -6.41
N TRP A 85 1.04 14.04 -7.63
CA TRP A 85 1.10 15.02 -8.72
C TRP A 85 -0.08 15.99 -8.59
N ASP A 86 0.19 17.28 -8.51
CA ASP A 86 -0.85 18.33 -8.41
C ASP A 86 -1.18 18.99 -9.76
N GLY A 87 -0.57 18.53 -10.87
CA GLY A 87 -0.69 19.13 -12.20
C GLY A 87 0.51 19.97 -12.61
N VAL A 88 1.34 20.41 -11.65
CA VAL A 88 2.50 21.28 -11.90
C VAL A 88 3.77 20.70 -11.29
N VAL A 89 3.69 20.20 -10.05
CA VAL A 89 4.80 19.62 -9.30
C VAL A 89 4.35 18.37 -8.53
N PHE A 90 5.33 17.58 -8.08
CA PHE A 90 5.10 16.52 -7.12
C PHE A 90 5.10 17.13 -5.71
N SER A 91 3.92 17.31 -5.15
CA SER A 91 3.72 17.88 -3.83
C SER A 91 3.76 16.78 -2.76
N PRO A 92 4.44 17.01 -1.62
CA PRO A 92 4.57 16.00 -0.57
C PRO A 92 3.22 15.75 0.10
N ARG A 93 2.95 14.48 0.42
CA ARG A 93 1.83 14.09 1.27
C ARG A 93 2.15 14.38 2.72
N ASN A 94 1.13 14.79 3.46
CA ASN A 94 1.27 15.15 4.87
C ASN A 94 0.86 13.98 5.76
N PHE A 95 1.76 13.00 5.90
CA PHE A 95 1.53 11.86 6.78
C PHE A 95 1.67 12.25 8.25
N THR A 96 0.71 11.85 9.06
CA THR A 96 0.65 12.20 10.48
C THR A 96 1.11 11.03 11.36
N SER A 97 0.49 9.86 11.21
CA SER A 97 0.74 8.67 12.03
C SER A 97 0.68 7.37 11.22
N LEU A 98 1.34 6.36 11.78
CA LEU A 98 1.25 4.97 11.38
C LEU A 98 0.53 4.19 12.48
N GLY A 99 -0.70 3.78 12.20
CA GLY A 99 -1.58 3.05 13.11
C GLY A 99 -1.57 1.55 12.87
N TRP A 100 -1.82 0.80 13.93
CA TRP A 100 -1.93 -0.66 13.94
C TRP A 100 -3.20 -1.06 14.68
N LYS A 101 -3.89 -2.06 14.17
CA LYS A 101 -5.05 -2.66 14.84
C LYS A 101 -4.87 -4.17 15.01
N ALA A 102 -5.25 -4.64 16.20
CA ALA A 102 -5.33 -6.04 16.50
C ALA A 102 -6.58 -6.66 15.87
N CYS A 103 -6.54 -7.98 15.74
CA CYS A 103 -7.69 -8.77 15.31
C CYS A 103 -8.81 -8.74 16.35
N LYS A 104 -10.04 -8.93 15.89
CA LYS A 104 -11.24 -8.85 16.72
C LYS A 104 -11.17 -9.81 17.92
N GLY A 105 -11.30 -9.26 19.12
CA GLY A 105 -11.21 -10.04 20.37
C GLY A 105 -9.77 -10.40 20.81
N GLN A 106 -8.75 -9.90 20.12
CA GLN A 106 -7.34 -10.08 20.46
C GLN A 106 -6.66 -8.75 20.79
N THR A 107 -5.46 -8.83 21.37
CA THR A 107 -4.59 -7.69 21.66
C THR A 107 -3.45 -7.64 20.65
N LEU A 108 -2.82 -6.49 20.50
CA LEU A 108 -1.66 -6.36 19.62
C LEU A 108 -0.51 -7.21 20.17
N PRO A 109 0.09 -8.08 19.34
CA PRO A 109 1.29 -8.80 19.75
C PRO A 109 2.47 -7.83 19.89
N PRO A 110 3.50 -8.14 20.70
CA PRO A 110 4.73 -7.36 20.69
C PRO A 110 5.43 -7.42 19.32
N PHE A 111 5.76 -6.27 18.74
CA PHE A 111 6.40 -6.19 17.42
C PHE A 111 7.42 -5.06 17.33
N GLU A 112 8.38 -5.23 16.42
CA GLU A 112 9.26 -4.18 15.93
C GLU A 112 8.88 -3.84 14.50
N ALA A 113 8.62 -2.56 14.21
CA ALA A 113 8.33 -2.05 12.88
C ALA A 113 9.40 -1.04 12.46
N LYS A 114 10.08 -1.28 11.35
CA LYS A 114 11.02 -0.34 10.73
C LYS A 114 10.30 0.43 9.64
N LEU A 115 10.30 1.75 9.76
CA LEU A 115 9.78 2.64 8.73
C LEU A 115 10.90 3.02 7.77
N LEU A 116 10.70 2.72 6.49
CA LEU A 116 11.65 2.94 5.41
C LEU A 116 11.08 3.94 4.39
N LEU A 117 11.95 4.75 3.81
CA LEU A 117 11.69 5.42 2.54
C LEU A 117 12.41 4.64 1.45
N ARG A 118 11.64 3.90 0.67
CA ARG A 118 12.12 3.16 -0.49
C ARG A 118 12.13 4.09 -1.69
N GLU A 119 13.23 4.13 -2.42
CA GLU A 119 13.32 4.92 -3.65
C GLU A 119 12.21 4.54 -4.64
N SER A 120 11.51 5.52 -5.20
CA SER A 120 10.67 5.25 -6.36
C SER A 120 11.58 5.03 -7.55
N ILE A 121 11.39 3.97 -8.32
CA ILE A 121 12.16 3.76 -9.56
C ILE A 121 11.20 3.54 -10.73
N ASN A 122 11.66 3.86 -11.93
CA ASN A 122 10.97 3.39 -13.13
C ASN A 122 11.51 2.01 -13.48
N VAL A 123 10.77 0.96 -13.10
CA VAL A 123 11.17 -0.44 -13.30
C VAL A 123 11.44 -0.76 -14.77
N ASP A 124 10.74 -0.11 -15.70
CA ASP A 124 10.94 -0.32 -17.14
C ASP A 124 12.25 0.28 -17.67
N LYS A 125 12.79 1.30 -16.99
CA LYS A 125 14.00 2.03 -17.40
C LYS A 125 15.23 1.65 -16.59
N GLU A 126 15.06 1.12 -15.39
CA GLU A 126 16.13 0.90 -14.42
C GLU A 126 16.20 -0.59 -14.03
N LEU A 127 17.28 -1.27 -14.43
CA LEU A 127 17.56 -2.67 -14.10
C LEU A 127 18.34 -2.81 -12.78
N ARG A 128 17.87 -2.16 -11.72
CA ARG A 128 18.48 -2.23 -10.38
C ARG A 128 17.42 -2.30 -9.30
N MET A 129 17.84 -2.70 -8.10
CA MET A 129 16.97 -2.61 -6.94
C MET A 129 16.83 -1.15 -6.45
N PRO A 130 15.64 -0.75 -5.97
CA PRO A 130 15.46 0.50 -5.24
C PRO A 130 16.36 0.56 -4.01
N ASN A 131 16.84 1.76 -3.67
CA ASN A 131 17.55 1.97 -2.42
C ASN A 131 16.56 2.22 -1.27
N ASP A 132 16.79 1.59 -0.13
CA ASP A 132 16.01 1.80 1.08
C ASP A 132 16.74 2.70 2.06
N LYS A 133 16.01 3.68 2.62
CA LYS A 133 16.50 4.55 3.69
C LYS A 133 15.69 4.33 4.96
N LEU A 134 16.35 3.80 6.00
CA LEU A 134 15.73 3.68 7.33
C LEU A 134 15.48 5.06 7.93
N ILE A 135 14.23 5.31 8.34
CA ILE A 135 13.81 6.56 8.97
C ILE A 135 13.76 6.41 10.48
N THR A 136 13.10 5.36 10.96
CA THR A 136 12.94 5.11 12.40
C THR A 136 12.53 3.68 12.64
N VAL A 137 12.77 3.21 13.87
CA VAL A 137 12.33 1.91 14.37
C VAL A 137 11.33 2.13 15.48
N TYR A 138 10.14 1.57 15.33
CA TYR A 138 9.09 1.56 16.33
C TYR A 138 9.06 0.19 17.03
N ARG A 139 9.08 0.19 18.36
CA ARG A 139 8.96 -1.03 19.16
C ARG A 139 7.69 -0.93 20.00
N PHE A 140 6.79 -1.86 19.77
CA PHE A 140 5.58 -2.03 20.56
C PHE A 140 5.72 -3.26 21.45
N GLY A 141 5.44 -3.09 22.74
CA GLY A 141 5.50 -4.16 23.73
C GLY A 141 4.59 -3.89 24.93
N LYS A 142 3.52 -3.13 24.73
CA LYS A 142 2.54 -2.88 25.79
C LYS A 142 1.52 -3.99 25.81
N GLU A 143 1.19 -4.47 27.00
CA GLU A 143 0.16 -5.48 27.22
C GLU A 143 -1.24 -4.86 27.11
N ASN A 144 -2.21 -5.64 26.60
CA ASN A 144 -3.64 -5.31 26.56
C ASN A 144 -4.09 -4.13 25.68
N GLU A 145 -3.24 -3.55 24.83
CA GLU A 145 -3.72 -2.58 23.83
C GLU A 145 -4.20 -3.29 22.56
N THR A 146 -5.36 -2.88 22.03
CA THR A 146 -5.94 -3.40 20.77
C THR A 146 -5.58 -2.55 19.55
N LYS A 147 -5.06 -1.34 19.79
CA LYS A 147 -4.63 -0.41 18.75
C LYS A 147 -3.46 0.42 19.26
N THR A 148 -2.60 0.83 18.34
CA THR A 148 -1.52 1.76 18.66
C THR A 148 -1.26 2.68 17.47
N GLU A 149 -0.83 3.90 17.73
CA GLU A 149 -0.48 4.87 16.69
C GLU A 149 0.90 5.46 16.97
N PHE A 150 1.74 5.47 15.95
CA PHE A 150 3.08 6.03 16.01
C PHE A 150 3.13 7.31 15.17
N PRO A 151 3.44 8.49 15.77
CA PRO A 151 3.51 9.74 15.02
C PRO A 151 4.76 9.76 14.14
N ILE A 152 4.57 9.79 12.81
CA ILE A 152 5.67 9.71 11.84
C ILE A 152 6.05 11.07 11.23
N GLN A 153 5.19 12.08 11.32
CA GLN A 153 5.37 13.38 10.67
C GLN A 153 6.75 14.01 10.96
N LYS A 154 7.20 13.96 12.22
CA LYS A 154 8.49 14.53 12.65
C LYS A 154 9.72 13.88 12.03
N TYR A 155 9.58 12.69 11.45
CA TYR A 155 10.69 11.98 10.82
C TYR A 155 10.71 12.15 9.29
N LEU A 156 9.66 12.74 8.71
CA LEU A 156 9.51 12.92 7.27
C LEU A 156 9.85 14.37 6.91
N ASN A 157 11.02 14.58 6.32
CA ASN A 157 11.41 15.89 5.77
C ASN A 157 11.26 15.89 4.24
N LEU A 158 10.01 15.84 3.78
CA LEU A 158 9.65 15.80 2.36
C LEU A 158 9.57 17.22 1.79
N LYS A 159 10.04 17.40 0.55
CA LYS A 159 10.04 18.68 -0.17
C LYS A 159 9.39 18.49 -1.53
N SER A 160 8.76 19.53 -2.07
CA SER A 160 8.19 19.44 -3.41
C SER A 160 9.27 19.17 -4.47
N GLU A 161 8.95 18.28 -5.40
CA GLU A 161 9.86 17.84 -6.46
C GLU A 161 9.28 18.12 -7.84
N LYS A 162 10.15 18.30 -8.85
CA LYS A 162 9.72 18.52 -10.24
C LYS A 162 9.84 17.29 -11.13
N ASN A 163 10.75 16.37 -10.79
CA ASN A 163 11.15 15.28 -11.66
C ASN A 163 10.89 13.93 -11.01
N TYR A 164 9.99 13.12 -11.58
CA TYR A 164 9.86 11.72 -11.18
C TYR A 164 11.00 10.88 -11.78
N PRO A 165 11.62 9.96 -11.02
CA PRO A 165 11.29 9.59 -9.64
C PRO A 165 12.19 10.24 -8.57
N SER A 166 13.08 11.16 -8.95
CA SER A 166 14.08 11.73 -8.03
C SER A 166 13.43 12.47 -6.85
N GLY A 167 13.89 12.17 -5.63
CA GLY A 167 13.34 12.78 -4.39
C GLY A 167 11.99 12.22 -3.96
N ILE A 168 11.38 11.32 -4.75
CA ILE A 168 10.11 10.66 -4.44
C ILE A 168 10.40 9.24 -3.94
N SER A 169 9.83 8.92 -2.80
CA SER A 169 9.97 7.61 -2.15
C SER A 169 8.60 6.96 -1.92
N ILE A 170 8.58 5.65 -1.77
CA ILE A 170 7.45 4.87 -1.26
C ILE A 170 7.68 4.68 0.24
N LEU A 171 6.67 5.02 1.04
CA LEU A 171 6.67 4.70 2.46
C LEU A 171 6.45 3.20 2.60
N THR A 172 7.35 2.57 3.32
CA THR A 172 7.43 1.12 3.44
C THR A 172 7.64 0.74 4.88
N VAL A 173 7.02 -0.36 5.31
CA VAL A 173 7.18 -0.88 6.66
C VAL A 173 7.67 -2.32 6.62
N GLU A 174 8.73 -2.60 7.35
CA GLU A 174 9.17 -3.95 7.69
C GLU A 174 8.74 -4.26 9.11
N VAL A 175 8.12 -5.42 9.34
CA VAL A 175 7.63 -5.81 10.67
C VAL A 175 8.22 -7.13 11.09
N LYS A 176 8.60 -7.24 12.36
CA LYS A 176 8.99 -8.46 13.02
C LYS A 176 8.21 -8.62 14.32
N LEU A 177 7.47 -9.71 14.46
CA LEU A 177 6.87 -10.11 15.73
C LEU A 177 7.96 -10.64 16.65
N MET A 178 7.97 -10.14 17.88
CA MET A 178 8.99 -10.49 18.87
C MET A 178 8.63 -11.76 19.63
N ASP A 179 7.34 -12.11 19.67
CA ASP A 179 6.84 -13.32 20.32
C ASP A 179 6.43 -14.36 19.26
N VAL A 180 7.19 -15.45 19.17
CA VAL A 180 6.98 -16.50 18.16
C VAL A 180 5.89 -17.49 18.59
N ASP A 181 5.62 -17.61 19.89
CA ASP A 181 4.77 -18.66 20.46
C ASP A 181 3.38 -18.14 20.90
N SER A 182 3.12 -16.84 20.75
CA SER A 182 1.84 -16.22 21.08
C SER A 182 0.71 -16.63 20.11
N THR A 183 -0.44 -16.99 20.68
CA THR A 183 -1.70 -17.20 19.94
C THR A 183 -2.28 -15.91 19.34
N ASN A 184 -1.73 -14.75 19.70
CA ASN A 184 -2.21 -13.42 19.31
C ASN A 184 -1.37 -12.78 18.19
N ASN A 185 -0.64 -13.58 17.41
CA ASN A 185 0.18 -13.10 16.30
C ASN A 185 -0.66 -12.72 15.07
N CYS A 186 -1.50 -11.70 15.23
CA CYS A 186 -2.51 -11.30 14.27
C CYS A 186 -2.62 -9.77 14.17
N PHE A 187 -2.73 -9.28 12.94
CA PHE A 187 -3.07 -7.89 12.63
C PHE A 187 -4.31 -7.86 11.73
N SER A 188 -5.24 -6.95 11.99
CA SER A 188 -6.35 -6.69 11.07
C SER A 188 -5.96 -5.62 10.06
N GLU A 189 -5.41 -4.51 10.54
CA GLU A 189 -5.12 -3.36 9.68
C GLU A 189 -3.84 -2.62 10.10
N ILE A 190 -3.20 -2.02 9.09
CA ILE A 190 -2.13 -1.04 9.22
C ILE A 190 -2.55 0.22 8.47
N ILE A 191 -2.68 1.32 9.20
CA ILE A 191 -3.25 2.55 8.67
C ILE A 191 -2.17 3.63 8.59
N LEU A 192 -2.00 4.19 7.40
CA LEU A 192 -1.18 5.38 7.20
C LEU A 192 -2.10 6.60 7.16
N SER A 193 -2.09 7.40 8.23
CA SER A 193 -2.96 8.58 8.35
C SER A 193 -2.37 9.80 7.65
N GLU A 194 -3.22 10.54 6.94
CA GLU A 194 -2.91 11.78 6.22
C GLU A 194 -3.83 12.90 6.67
N LYS A 195 -3.37 14.16 6.60
CA LYS A 195 -4.16 15.36 6.90
C LYS A 195 -4.17 16.34 5.74
#